data_AF-A0A7C3TR43-F1
#
_entry.id   AF-A0A7C3TR43-F1
#
_cell.length_a   1.000
_cell.length_b   1.000
_cell.length_c   1.000
_cell.angle_alpha   90.00
_cell.angle_beta   90.00
_cell.angle_gamma   90.00
#
_symmetry.space_group_name_H-M   'P 1'
#
loop_
_entity.id
_entity.type
_entity.pdbx_description
1 polymer ?
#
loop_
_entity_poly.entity_id
_entity_poly.type
_entity_poly.pdbx_seq_one_letter_code
_entity_poly.pdbx_strand_id
1 'polypeptide(L)'
;LIGLPGEKIEIKDGTVWVNGEALQGQSFRRTYYDVGYYGQGEHVVPPDSYFVLGDNSENSDDSRFWGYVPRKNILGRAFLVYWPPHRIRILR
;
A
#
# COMPACT_ATOMS: atom_id res chain seq x y z
N LEU A 1 -1.60 -2.71 2.62
CA LEU A 1 -2.52 -1.57 2.80
C LEU A 1 -1.66 -0.41 3.28
N ILE A 2 -1.83 0.76 2.68
CA ILE A 2 -0.98 1.93 2.92
C ILE A 2 -1.79 3.09 3.49
N GLY A 3 -2.87 3.49 2.82
CA GLY A 3 -3.70 4.61 3.24
C GLY A 3 -5.13 4.20 3.64
N LEU A 4 -5.60 4.74 4.75
CA LEU A 4 -6.95 4.63 5.28
C LEU A 4 -7.84 5.80 4.81
N PRO A 5 -9.18 5.67 4.88
CA PRO A 5 -10.09 6.77 4.55
C PRO A 5 -9.73 8.07 5.26
N GLY A 6 -9.65 9.17 4.51
CA GLY A 6 -9.34 10.50 5.02
C GLY A 6 -7.84 10.78 5.21
N GLU A 7 -6.97 9.77 5.10
CA GLU A 7 -5.52 9.99 5.14
C GLU A 7 -5.02 10.59 3.84
N LYS A 8 -3.97 11.39 3.97
CA LYS A 8 -3.28 12.07 2.90
C LYS A 8 -2.01 11.31 2.56
N ILE A 9 -1.87 10.87 1.33
CA ILE A 9 -0.79 10.00 0.86
C ILE A 9 0.07 10.78 -0.14
N GLU A 10 1.38 10.68 0.02
CA GLU A 10 2.36 11.18 -0.94
C GLU A 10 3.49 10.15 -1.07
N ILE A 11 3.95 9.90 -2.30
CA ILE A 11 5.15 9.11 -2.56
C ILE A 11 6.21 10.09 -3.04
N LYS A 12 7.32 10.20 -2.31
CA LYS A 12 8.38 11.17 -2.59
C LYS A 12 9.74 10.62 -2.17
N ASP A 13 10.72 10.75 -3.07
CA ASP A 13 12.10 10.32 -2.85
C ASP A 13 12.21 8.85 -2.39
N GLY A 14 11.38 7.98 -2.99
CA GLY A 14 11.34 6.56 -2.66
C GLY A 14 10.57 6.21 -1.38
N THR A 15 10.08 7.21 -0.65
CA THR A 15 9.43 7.06 0.65
C THR A 15 7.94 7.36 0.54
N VAL A 16 7.12 6.60 1.28
CA VAL A 16 5.69 6.86 1.39
C VAL A 16 5.44 7.70 2.64
N TRP A 17 4.70 8.78 2.48
CA TRP A 17 4.31 9.70 3.53
C TRP A 17 2.80 9.62 3.75
N VAL A 18 2.38 9.51 5.01
CA VAL A 18 0.98 9.48 5.41
C VAL A 18 0.75 10.65 6.37
N ASN A 19 -0.13 11.57 6.00
CA ASN A 19 -0.39 12.81 6.75
C ASN A 19 0.88 13.63 7.04
N GLY A 20 1.87 13.59 6.13
CA GLY A 20 3.16 14.27 6.29
C GLY A 20 4.19 13.52 7.13
N GLU A 21 3.86 12.35 7.66
CA GLU A 21 4.80 11.48 8.38
C GLU A 21 5.30 10.35 7.48
N ALA A 22 6.62 10.18 7.41
CA ALA A 22 7.21 9.09 6.65
C ALA A 22 6.84 7.74 7.28
N LEU A 23 6.29 6.81 6.49
CA LEU A 23 6.01 5.45 6.96
C LEU A 23 7.31 4.74 7.33
N GLN A 24 7.36 4.26 8.58
CA GLN A 24 8.50 3.56 9.15
C GLN A 24 8.19 2.09 9.41
N GLY A 25 9.23 1.26 9.46
CA GLY A 25 9.13 -0.15 9.86
C GLY A 25 9.58 -1.10 8.76
N GLN A 26 9.84 -2.36 9.13
CA GLN A 26 10.45 -3.35 8.24
C GLN A 26 9.66 -3.58 6.95
N SER A 27 8.32 -3.55 7.02
CA SER A 27 7.44 -3.72 5.86
C SER A 27 7.54 -2.58 4.83
N PHE A 28 8.12 -1.45 5.20
CA PHE A 28 8.26 -0.27 4.34
C PHE A 28 9.72 0.08 4.02
N ARG A 29 10.68 -0.80 4.36
CA ARG A 29 12.11 -0.65 3.98
C ARG A 29 12.36 -0.99 2.52
N ARG A 30 11.61 -0.38 1.61
CA ARG A 30 11.73 -0.55 0.16
C ARG A 30 11.40 0.76 -0.55
N THR A 31 11.91 0.91 -1.76
CA THR A 31 11.68 2.10 -2.58
C THR A 31 10.32 2.03 -3.26
N TYR A 32 9.49 3.04 -3.03
CA TYR A 32 8.23 3.24 -3.75
C TYR A 32 8.38 4.31 -4.82
N TYR A 33 7.87 4.03 -6.02
CA TYR A 33 7.98 4.93 -7.16
C TYR A 33 6.70 5.76 -7.30
N ASP A 34 6.87 7.06 -7.47
CA ASP A 34 5.84 8.08 -7.71
C ASP A 34 5.39 8.07 -9.18
N VAL A 35 4.81 6.93 -9.59
CA VAL A 35 4.34 6.69 -10.95
C VAL A 35 2.82 6.57 -10.99
N GLY A 36 2.23 6.83 -12.15
CA GLY A 36 0.78 6.84 -12.33
C GLY A 36 0.11 8.06 -11.70
N TYR A 37 -1.12 8.35 -12.13
CA TYR A 37 -1.83 9.58 -11.74
C TYR A 37 -2.01 9.71 -10.22
N TYR A 38 -2.32 8.59 -9.55
CA TYR A 38 -2.57 8.55 -8.11
C TYR A 38 -1.30 8.30 -7.29
N GLY A 39 -0.17 8.02 -7.94
CA GLY A 39 1.14 7.92 -7.28
C GLY A 39 1.92 9.23 -7.29
N GLN A 40 1.53 10.18 -8.13
CA GLN A 40 2.17 11.49 -8.26
C GLN A 40 1.45 12.55 -7.45
N GLY A 41 2.21 13.31 -6.67
CA GLY A 41 1.66 14.36 -5.81
C GLY A 41 0.92 13.79 -4.61
N GLU A 42 0.16 14.67 -3.97
CA GLU A 42 -0.51 14.39 -2.70
C GLU A 42 -2.00 14.14 -2.92
N HIS A 43 -2.51 13.05 -2.36
CA HIS A 43 -3.90 12.62 -2.54
C HIS A 43 -4.57 12.28 -1.23
N VAL A 44 -5.83 12.65 -1.06
CA VAL A 44 -6.65 12.26 0.09
C VAL A 44 -7.45 11.01 -0.27
N VAL A 45 -7.32 9.95 0.52
CA VAL A 45 -8.08 8.72 0.34
C VAL A 45 -9.57 8.99 0.60
N PRO A 46 -10.47 8.70 -0.36
CA PRO A 46 -11.90 8.92 -0.18
C PRO A 46 -12.49 8.11 0.98
N PRO A 47 -13.66 8.53 1.50
CA PRO A 47 -14.45 7.68 2.40
C PRO A 47 -14.66 6.26 1.85
N ASP A 48 -14.74 5.28 2.76
CA ASP A 48 -14.95 3.87 2.44
C ASP A 48 -13.99 3.28 1.39
N SER A 49 -12.80 3.83 1.27
CA SER A 49 -11.78 3.40 0.29
C SER A 49 -10.40 3.28 0.94
N TYR A 50 -9.51 2.56 0.28
CA TYR A 50 -8.14 2.34 0.73
C TYR A 50 -7.14 2.60 -0.39
N PHE A 51 -5.98 3.13 -0.03
CA PHE A 51 -4.83 3.18 -0.93
C PHE A 51 -3.92 1.99 -0.65
N VAL A 52 -3.61 1.20 -1.67
CA VAL A 52 -2.79 -0.01 -1.53
C VAL A 52 -1.59 0.05 -2.46
N LEU A 53 -0.44 -0.39 -1.95
CA LEU A 53 0.77 -0.60 -2.74
C LEU A 53 1.17 -2.06 -2.65
N GLY A 54 1.66 -2.59 -3.76
CA GLY A 54 2.23 -3.93 -3.80
C GLY A 54 3.66 -3.96 -3.26
N ASP A 55 4.03 -5.09 -2.68
CA ASP A 55 5.38 -5.28 -2.14
C ASP A 55 6.46 -5.28 -3.25
N ASN A 56 6.10 -5.70 -4.46
CA ASN A 56 6.95 -5.63 -5.65
C ASN A 56 6.74 -4.30 -6.38
N SER A 57 7.12 -3.20 -5.71
CA SER A 57 6.82 -1.81 -6.09
C SER A 57 7.15 -1.47 -7.55
N GLU A 58 8.26 -1.99 -8.10
CA GLU A 58 8.67 -1.74 -9.49
C GLU A 58 7.73 -2.36 -10.54
N ASN A 59 7.02 -3.44 -10.22
CA ASN A 59 6.22 -4.22 -11.18
C ASN A 59 4.75 -4.35 -10.77
N SER A 60 4.29 -3.52 -9.84
CA SER A 60 2.95 -3.64 -9.25
C SER A 60 1.99 -2.61 -9.86
N ASP A 61 0.99 -3.10 -10.58
CA ASP A 61 -0.19 -2.32 -10.95
C ASP A 61 -1.11 -2.22 -9.73
N ASP A 62 -0.87 -1.20 -8.90
CA ASP A 62 -1.60 -0.94 -7.65
C ASP A 62 -2.25 0.45 -7.66
N SER A 63 -2.64 0.97 -6.49
CA SER A 63 -3.42 2.21 -6.40
C SER A 63 -2.78 3.41 -7.09
N ARG A 64 -1.46 3.39 -7.32
CA ARG A 64 -0.74 4.36 -8.15
C ARG A 64 -1.34 4.57 -9.54
N PHE A 65 -1.83 3.49 -10.15
CA PHE A 65 -2.35 3.48 -11.52
C PHE A 65 -3.88 3.46 -11.58
N TRP A 66 -4.52 2.57 -10.83
CA TRP A 66 -5.98 2.35 -10.91
C TRP A 66 -6.78 2.97 -9.75
N GLY A 67 -6.12 3.68 -8.83
CA GLY A 67 -6.77 4.44 -7.77
C GLY A 67 -7.18 3.59 -6.56
N TYR A 68 -8.22 4.03 -5.85
CA TYR A 68 -8.55 3.53 -4.53
C TYR A 68 -9.38 2.24 -4.57
N VAL A 69 -9.18 1.38 -3.57
CA VAL A 69 -9.93 0.14 -3.40
C VAL A 69 -11.13 0.38 -2.49
N PRO A 70 -12.38 0.22 -2.98
CA PRO A 70 -13.56 0.32 -2.12
C PRO A 70 -13.52 -0.73 -1.01
N ARG A 71 -13.96 -0.36 0.20
CA ARG A 71 -13.98 -1.24 1.39
C ARG A 71 -14.71 -2.55 1.14
N LYS A 72 -15.80 -2.52 0.38
CA LYS A 72 -16.59 -3.70 0.00
C LYS A 72 -15.80 -4.75 -0.81
N ASN A 73 -14.70 -4.35 -1.45
CA ASN A 73 -13.84 -5.26 -2.20
C ASN A 73 -12.74 -5.90 -1.34
N ILE A 74 -12.61 -5.50 -0.07
CA ILE A 74 -11.64 -6.09 0.87
C ILE A 74 -12.29 -7.26 1.60
N LEU A 75 -11.84 -8.49 1.29
CA LEU A 75 -12.37 -9.71 1.93
C LEU A 75 -11.77 -9.96 3.32
N GLY A 76 -10.49 -9.66 3.53
CA GLY A 76 -9.82 -9.94 4.79
C GLY A 76 -8.31 -9.78 4.72
N ARG A 77 -7.63 -10.14 5.81
CA ARG A 77 -6.17 -10.11 5.92
C ARG A 77 -5.58 -11.47 5.59
N ALA A 78 -4.48 -11.50 4.83
CA ALA A 78 -3.69 -12.70 4.67
C ALA A 78 -3.15 -13.14 6.06
N PHE A 79 -3.37 -14.40 6.41
CA PHE A 79 -3.05 -14.93 7.75
C PHE A 79 -2.16 -16.18 7.73
N LEU A 80 -1.96 -16.83 6.58
CA LEU A 80 -1.15 -18.05 6.45
C LEU A 80 -0.32 -18.00 5.17
N VAL A 81 0.98 -18.24 5.31
CA VAL A 81 1.84 -18.67 4.20
C VAL A 81 1.90 -20.18 4.26
N TYR A 82 1.43 -20.88 3.22
CA TYR A 82 1.33 -22.34 3.23
C TYR A 82 2.41 -23.06 2.38
N TRP A 83 3.14 -22.34 1.52
CA TRP A 83 4.14 -22.91 0.61
C TRP A 83 5.42 -22.05 0.51
N PRO A 84 6.61 -22.66 0.28
CA PRO A 84 6.89 -24.10 0.32
C PRO A 84 6.70 -24.70 1.73
N PRO A 85 6.55 -26.04 1.89
CA PRO A 85 6.11 -26.64 3.16
C PRO A 85 7.01 -26.29 4.35
N HIS A 86 8.32 -26.14 4.12
CA HIS A 86 9.30 -25.73 5.13
C HIS A 86 9.24 -24.25 5.52
N ARG A 87 8.35 -23.45 4.90
CA ARG A 87 8.10 -22.04 5.19
C ARG A 87 6.68 -21.78 5.71
N ILE A 88 5.94 -22.82 6.06
CA ILE A 88 4.58 -22.67 6.62
C ILE A 88 4.66 -21.81 7.88
N ARG A 89 3.90 -20.71 7.91
CA ARG A 89 3.82 -19.82 9.07
C ARG A 89 2.54 -19.00 9.08
N ILE A 90 2.05 -18.73 10.28
CA ILE A 90 0.96 -17.78 10.51
C ILE A 90 1.54 -16.36 10.48
N LEU A 91 0.85 -15.46 9.78
CA LEU A 91 1.16 -14.04 9.78
C LEU A 91 0.47 -13.38 10.98
N ARG A 92 1.22 -12.57 11.74
CA ARG A 92 0.71 -11.77 12.86
C ARG A 92 0.62 -10.31 12.44
#